data_AF-E1ZB55-F1
#
_entry.id   AF-E1ZB55-F1
#
_cell.length_a   1.000
_cell.length_b   1.000
_cell.length_c   1.000
_cell.angle_alpha   90.00
_cell.angle_beta   90.00
_cell.angle_gamma   90.00
#
_symmetry.space_group_name_H-M   'P 1'
#
loop_
_entity.id
_entity.type
_entity.pdbx_description
1 polymer ?
#
loop_
_entity_poly.entity_id
_entity_poly.type
_entity_poly.pdbx_seq_one_letter_code
_entity_poly.pdbx_strand_id
1 'polypeptide(L)'
;MRRADPSAKALIFSQYVTTIEWLKTRLTQAGFGYRFISGSMPLKQRAKAINAFQQDPPTTVFLLSMRSGSVGINLTAASHVFLMEPALNPALEEQAIGRAWRMGQQRTVTVKKFYVKAS
;
A
#
# COMPACT_ATOMS: atom_id res chain seq x y z
N MET A 1 -14.88 4.61 -0.01
CA MET A 1 -13.62 5.23 0.45
C MET A 1 -13.67 6.74 0.20
N ARG A 2 -13.19 7.27 -0.95
CA ARG A 2 -13.04 8.74 -1.14
C ARG A 2 -14.33 9.58 -1.08
N ARG A 3 -15.48 8.97 -1.42
CA ARG A 3 -16.80 9.63 -1.24
C ARG A 3 -17.15 9.86 0.23
N ALA A 4 -16.66 9.02 1.13
CA ALA A 4 -16.90 9.12 2.57
C ALA A 4 -15.79 9.92 3.29
N ASP A 5 -14.53 9.77 2.84
CA ASP A 5 -13.39 10.54 3.34
C ASP A 5 -12.47 10.90 2.16
N PRO A 6 -12.50 12.15 1.65
CA PRO A 6 -11.66 12.60 0.55
C PRO A 6 -10.15 12.53 0.84
N SER A 7 -9.76 12.54 2.13
CA SER A 7 -8.37 12.49 2.60
C SER A 7 -7.84 11.06 2.79
N ALA A 8 -8.69 10.05 2.60
CA ALA A 8 -8.34 8.67 2.82
C ALA A 8 -7.21 8.23 1.88
N LYS A 9 -6.21 7.54 2.45
CA LYS A 9 -5.09 6.96 1.72
C LYS A 9 -5.09 5.43 1.80
N ALA A 10 -4.56 4.79 0.77
CA ALA A 10 -4.59 3.35 0.61
C ALA A 10 -3.19 2.74 0.45
N LEU A 11 -2.97 1.59 1.10
CA LEU A 11 -1.89 0.67 0.77
C LEU A 11 -2.44 -0.43 -0.13
N ILE A 12 -1.72 -0.75 -1.20
CA ILE A 12 -2.03 -1.89 -2.06
C ILE A 12 -0.81 -2.81 -2.07
N PHE A 13 -1.05 -4.05 -1.65
CA PHE A 13 -0.04 -5.09 -1.58
C PHE A 13 -0.25 -6.11 -2.69
N SER A 14 0.83 -6.45 -3.38
CA SER A 14 0.85 -7.62 -4.27
C SER A 14 2.16 -8.41 -4.18
N GLN A 15 2.10 -9.72 -4.39
CA GLN A 15 3.21 -10.64 -4.54
C GLN A 15 3.81 -10.61 -5.96
N TYR A 16 3.05 -10.11 -6.93
CA TYR A 16 3.43 -10.11 -8.34
C TYR A 16 3.85 -8.71 -8.81
N VAL A 17 5.07 -8.61 -9.34
CA VAL A 17 5.60 -7.35 -9.89
C VAL A 17 4.75 -6.89 -11.08
N THR A 18 4.28 -7.82 -11.91
CA THR A 18 3.40 -7.54 -13.04
C THR A 18 2.11 -6.83 -12.63
N THR A 19 1.48 -7.26 -11.51
CA THR A 19 0.31 -6.59 -10.93
C THR A 19 0.66 -5.17 -10.48
N ILE A 20 1.81 -4.96 -9.86
CA ILE A 20 2.27 -3.63 -9.44
C ILE A 20 2.46 -2.72 -10.65
N GLU A 21 3.15 -3.16 -11.70
CA GLU A 21 3.35 -2.38 -12.94
C GLU A 21 2.02 -2.06 -13.66
N TRP A 22 1.11 -3.03 -13.68
CA TRP A 22 -0.25 -2.80 -14.20
C TRP A 22 -0.99 -1.74 -13.38
N LEU A 23 -0.94 -1.83 -12.05
CA LEU A 23 -1.56 -0.84 -11.15
C LEU A 23 -0.96 0.55 -11.34
N LYS A 24 0.36 0.68 -11.49
CA LYS A 24 1.01 1.97 -11.78
C LYS A 24 0.41 2.65 -13.00
N THR A 25 0.24 1.89 -14.08
CA THR A 25 -0.34 2.38 -15.33
C THR A 25 -1.80 2.81 -15.13
N ARG A 26 -2.61 1.95 -14.49
CA ARG A 26 -4.04 2.23 -14.25
C ARG A 26 -4.27 3.40 -13.30
N LEU A 27 -3.48 3.51 -12.24
CA LEU A 27 -3.57 4.62 -11.28
C LEU A 27 -3.22 5.95 -11.95
N THR A 28 -2.20 5.97 -12.81
CA THR A 28 -1.83 7.16 -13.58
C THR A 28 -2.96 7.59 -14.50
N GLN A 29 -3.51 6.66 -15.28
CA GLN A 29 -4.64 6.92 -16.20
C GLN A 29 -5.89 7.44 -15.47
N ALA A 30 -6.13 6.96 -14.26
CA ALA A 30 -7.24 7.39 -13.41
C ALA A 30 -6.93 8.65 -12.58
N GLY A 31 -5.77 9.28 -12.75
CA GLY A 31 -5.40 10.53 -12.07
C GLY A 31 -5.02 10.39 -10.59
N PHE A 32 -4.61 9.19 -10.15
CA PHE A 32 -4.17 8.97 -8.77
C PHE A 32 -2.68 9.24 -8.61
N GLY A 33 -2.33 10.12 -7.67
CA GLY A 33 -0.97 10.23 -7.17
C GLY A 33 -0.60 9.02 -6.33
N TYR A 34 0.48 8.32 -6.70
CA TYR A 34 0.97 7.16 -5.96
C TYR A 34 2.48 7.19 -5.74
N ARG A 35 2.94 6.38 -4.79
CA ARG A 35 4.35 6.02 -4.61
C ARG A 35 4.50 4.51 -4.56
N PHE A 36 5.69 4.03 -4.89
CA PHE A 36 6.05 2.63 -4.73
C PHE A 36 7.46 2.53 -4.16
N ILE A 37 7.77 1.40 -3.56
CA ILE A 37 9.13 1.05 -3.12
C ILE A 37 9.54 -0.26 -3.78
N SER A 38 10.73 -0.27 -4.37
CA SER A 38 11.46 -1.49 -4.74
C SER A 38 12.60 -1.74 -3.76
N GLY A 39 13.05 -3.00 -3.64
CA GLY A 39 14.25 -3.36 -2.90
C GLY A 39 15.54 -2.77 -3.48
N SER A 40 15.54 -2.39 -4.76
CA SER A 40 16.68 -1.74 -5.43
C SER A 40 16.76 -0.23 -5.22
N MET A 41 15.77 0.40 -4.56
CA MET A 41 15.76 1.84 -4.36
C MET A 41 16.75 2.28 -3.27
N PRO A 42 17.55 3.34 -3.50
CA PRO A 42 18.40 3.93 -2.47
C PRO A 42 17.59 4.39 -1.25
N LEU A 43 18.20 4.31 -0.06
CA LEU A 43 17.54 4.66 1.20
C LEU A 43 16.93 6.07 1.20
N LYS A 44 17.64 7.05 0.63
CA LYS A 44 17.16 8.44 0.50
C LYS A 44 15.89 8.54 -0.35
N GLN A 45 15.81 7.80 -1.45
CA GLN A 45 14.63 7.78 -2.32
C GLN A 45 13.45 7.08 -1.64
N ARG A 46 13.71 5.98 -0.92
CA ARG A 46 12.71 5.31 -0.09
C ARG A 46 12.14 6.25 0.97
N ALA A 47 12.98 6.95 1.72
CA ALA A 47 12.54 7.91 2.72
C ALA A 47 11.68 9.03 2.11
N LYS A 48 12.08 9.56 0.95
CA LYS A 48 11.29 10.55 0.19
C LYS A 48 9.92 10.01 -0.22
N ALA A 49 9.83 8.77 -0.70
CA ALA A 49 8.57 8.15 -1.08
C ALA A 49 7.63 7.95 0.13
N ILE A 50 8.17 7.51 1.27
CA ILE A 50 7.41 7.35 2.52
C ILE A 50 6.90 8.70 3.02
N ASN A 51 7.77 9.71 3.07
CA ASN A 51 7.38 11.06 3.49
C ASN A 51 6.29 11.63 2.58
N ALA A 52 6.48 11.57 1.26
CA ALA A 52 5.48 12.02 0.30
C ALA A 52 4.11 11.36 0.51
N PHE A 53 4.07 10.06 0.80
CA PHE A 53 2.80 9.41 1.11
C PHE A 53 2.21 9.82 2.46
N GLN A 54 3.05 10.00 3.48
CA GLN A 54 2.58 10.39 4.81
C GLN A 54 2.05 11.84 4.83
N GLN A 55 2.68 12.74 4.06
CA GLN A 55 2.48 14.18 4.17
C GLN A 55 1.77 14.80 2.96
N ASP A 56 2.07 14.39 1.73
CA ASP A 56 1.54 15.07 0.54
C ASP A 56 0.08 14.69 0.27
N PRO A 57 -0.88 15.63 0.28
CA PRO A 57 -2.28 15.33 -0.01
C PRO A 57 -2.51 14.69 -1.40
N PRO A 58 -1.79 15.09 -2.48
CA PRO A 58 -1.94 14.45 -3.80
C PRO A 58 -1.54 12.96 -3.83
N THR A 59 -0.65 12.53 -2.94
CA THR A 59 -0.19 11.13 -2.88
C THR A 59 -1.15 10.32 -2.02
N THR A 60 -2.07 9.60 -2.67
CA THR A 60 -3.17 8.88 -2.00
C THR A 60 -3.00 7.38 -1.98
N VAL A 61 -2.08 6.83 -2.79
CA VAL A 61 -1.84 5.39 -2.90
C VAL A 61 -0.37 5.04 -2.68
N PHE A 62 -0.10 3.98 -1.92
CA PHE A 62 1.21 3.36 -1.82
C PHE A 62 1.17 1.92 -2.33
N LEU A 63 1.99 1.61 -3.33
CA LEU A 63 2.15 0.26 -3.87
C LEU A 63 3.32 -0.44 -3.18
N LEU A 64 3.07 -1.62 -2.64
CA LEU A 64 4.06 -2.42 -1.91
C LEU A 64 4.10 -3.84 -2.42
N SER A 65 5.29 -4.42 -2.48
CA SER A 65 5.42 -5.85 -2.71
C SER A 65 5.37 -6.62 -1.38
N MET A 66 4.52 -7.64 -1.30
CA MET A 66 4.51 -8.56 -0.14
C MET A 66 5.84 -9.31 0.02
N ARG A 67 6.55 -9.57 -1.08
CA ARG A 67 7.84 -10.27 -1.08
C ARG A 67 8.97 -9.44 -0.51
N SER A 68 8.83 -8.11 -0.48
CA SER A 68 9.84 -7.20 0.08
C SER A 68 9.80 -7.13 1.63
N GLY A 69 9.45 -8.27 2.27
CA GLY A 69 8.96 -8.42 3.65
C GLY A 69 9.81 -7.88 4.80
N SER A 70 11.00 -7.36 4.56
CA SER A 70 11.95 -7.02 5.63
C SER A 70 11.99 -5.54 6.01
N VAL A 71 11.10 -4.71 5.45
CA VAL A 71 11.25 -3.26 5.59
C VAL A 71 10.26 -2.73 6.60
N GLY A 72 10.78 -2.42 7.79
CA GLY A 72 10.09 -1.80 8.92
C GLY A 72 9.58 -0.38 8.66
N ILE A 73 8.75 -0.16 7.64
CA ILE A 73 8.19 1.15 7.32
C ILE A 73 6.89 1.39 8.09
N ASN A 74 6.67 2.64 8.52
CA ASN A 74 5.45 3.10 9.16
C ASN A 74 4.64 3.94 8.16
N LEU A 75 3.41 3.52 7.87
CA LEU A 75 2.53 4.14 6.89
C LEU A 75 1.16 4.46 7.50
N THR A 76 1.18 5.09 8.68
CA THR A 76 0.01 5.43 9.50
C THR A 76 -0.98 6.40 8.82
N ALA A 77 -0.59 7.14 7.78
CA ALA A 77 -1.55 7.94 7.00
C ALA A 77 -2.57 7.09 6.23
N ALA A 78 -2.29 5.80 6.01
CA ALA A 78 -3.22 4.90 5.33
C ALA A 78 -4.34 4.44 6.27
N SER A 79 -5.59 4.58 5.84
CA SER A 79 -6.77 4.02 6.53
C SER A 79 -7.35 2.82 5.79
N HIS A 80 -6.82 2.49 4.61
CA HIS A 80 -7.28 1.37 3.78
C HIS A 80 -6.10 0.51 3.36
N VAL A 81 -6.28 -0.81 3.45
CA VAL A 81 -5.30 -1.81 3.01
C VAL A 81 -5.99 -2.76 2.04
N PHE A 82 -5.43 -2.92 0.85
CA PHE A 82 -5.89 -3.84 -0.18
C PHE A 82 -4.85 -4.94 -0.39
N LEU A 83 -5.24 -6.19 -0.20
CA LEU A 83 -4.43 -7.36 -0.51
C LEU A 83 -4.95 -7.96 -1.82
N MET A 84 -4.16 -7.82 -2.89
CA MET A 84 -4.59 -8.17 -4.26
C MET A 84 -4.75 -9.67 -4.48
N GLU A 85 -4.03 -10.47 -3.70
CA GLU A 85 -4.13 -11.92 -3.72
C GLU A 85 -3.78 -12.49 -2.34
N PRO A 86 -4.28 -13.68 -1.98
CA PRO A 86 -3.94 -14.32 -0.71
C PRO A 86 -2.46 -14.67 -0.65
N ALA A 87 -1.83 -14.42 0.50
CA ALA A 87 -0.49 -14.89 0.75
C ALA A 87 -0.52 -16.36 1.19
N LEU A 88 0.46 -17.14 0.73
CA LEU A 88 0.64 -18.52 1.21
C LEU A 88 0.93 -18.57 2.71
N ASN A 89 1.59 -17.52 3.22
CA ASN A 89 1.90 -17.35 4.64
C ASN A 89 1.03 -16.23 5.23
N PRO A 90 0.08 -16.54 6.14
CA PRO A 90 -0.75 -15.54 6.81
C PRO A 90 0.04 -14.44 7.53
N ALA A 91 1.23 -14.75 8.05
CA ALA A 91 2.07 -13.78 8.73
C ALA A 91 2.52 -12.62 7.80
N LEU A 92 2.62 -12.87 6.49
CA LEU A 92 2.92 -11.80 5.53
C LEU A 92 1.77 -10.79 5.43
N GLU A 93 0.52 -11.27 5.51
CA GLU A 93 -0.66 -10.40 5.52
C GLU A 93 -0.73 -9.59 6.81
N GLU A 94 -0.51 -10.24 7.95
CA GLU A 94 -0.47 -9.55 9.26
C GLU A 94 0.62 -8.48 9.29
N GLN A 95 1.82 -8.77 8.78
CA GLN A 95 2.89 -7.79 8.66
C GLN A 95 2.53 -6.64 7.73
N ALA A 96 1.86 -6.92 6.61
CA ALA A 96 1.39 -5.90 5.67
C ALA A 96 0.36 -4.97 6.31
N ILE A 97 -0.63 -5.54 7.00
CA ILE A 97 -1.66 -4.79 7.75
C ILE A 97 -1.00 -3.96 8.87
N GLY A 98 -0.03 -4.54 9.59
CA GLY A 98 0.74 -3.88 10.64
C GLY A 98 1.58 -2.68 10.18
N ARG A 99 1.75 -2.45 8.87
CA ARG A 99 2.37 -1.21 8.34
C ARG A 99 1.46 0.01 8.48
N ALA A 100 0.13 -0.20 8.45
CA ALA A 100 -0.88 0.85 8.61
C ALA A 100 -1.54 0.81 9.99
N TRP A 101 -1.85 -0.39 10.49
CA TRP A 101 -2.42 -0.61 11.82
C TRP A 101 -1.29 -0.71 12.85
N ARG A 102 -0.79 0.46 13.27
CA ARG A 102 0.32 0.59 14.21
C ARG A 102 0.09 1.77 15.16
N MET A 103 0.87 1.83 16.24
CA MET A 103 0.89 2.98 17.15
C MET A 103 1.06 4.29 16.37
N GLY A 104 0.22 5.28 16.66
CA GLY A 104 0.13 6.55 15.92
C GLY A 104 -0.94 6.60 14.83
N GLN A 105 -1.61 5.48 14.53
CA GLN A 105 -2.81 5.47 13.72
C GLN A 105 -3.99 6.08 14.49
N GLN A 106 -4.70 7.02 13.87
CA GLN A 106 -5.86 7.71 14.45
C GLN A 106 -7.18 7.33 13.77
N ARG A 107 -7.12 6.63 12.64
CA ARG A 107 -8.28 6.24 11.84
C ARG A 107 -8.46 4.73 11.86
N THR A 108 -9.72 4.28 11.81
CA THR A 108 -10.04 2.86 11.62
C THR A 108 -9.42 2.37 10.31
N VAL A 109 -8.64 1.29 10.39
CA VAL A 109 -8.02 0.66 9.22
C VAL A 109 -8.96 -0.38 8.64
N THR A 110 -9.41 -0.16 7.41
CA THR A 110 -10.24 -1.13 6.67
C THR A 110 -9.36 -2.00 5.80
N VAL A 111 -9.40 -3.32 5.99
CA VAL A 111 -8.66 -4.30 5.18
C VAL A 111 -9.60 -4.98 4.18
N LYS A 112 -9.21 -5.02 2.92
CA LYS A 112 -9.93 -5.72 1.84
C LYS A 112 -9.00 -6.73 1.20
N LYS A 113 -9.45 -7.99 1.14
CA LYS A 113 -8.72 -9.10 0.53
C LYS A 113 -9.47 -9.55 -0.71
N PHE A 114 -8.77 -9.66 -1.83
CA PHE A 114 -9.34 -10.15 -3.07
C PHE A 114 -9.08 -11.64 -3.23
N TYR A 115 -10.13 -12.38 -3.61
CA TYR A 115 -10.10 -13.80 -3.92
C TYR A 115 -10.78 -14.01 -5.27
N VAL A 116 -10.17 -14.83 -6.12
CA VAL A 116 -10.81 -15.30 -7.35
C VAL A 116 -11.61 -16.54 -6.99
N LYS A 117 -12.93 -16.50 -7.22
CA LYS A 117 -13.76 -17.70 -7.11
C LYS A 117 -13.37 -18.62 -8.28
N ALA A 118 -13.00 -19.85 -7.94
CA ALA A 118 -12.55 -20.93 -8.82
C ALA A 118 -12.79 -20.68 -10.33
N SER A 119 -11.67 -20.53 -11.06
CA SER A 119 -11.61 -20.67 -12.52
C SER A 119 -11.69 -22.14 -12.91
#